data_AF-A0A848SIK9-F1
#
_entry.id   AF-A0A848SIK9-F1
#
_cell.length_a   1.000
_cell.length_b   1.000
_cell.length_c   1.000
_cell.angle_alpha   90.00
_cell.angle_beta   90.00
_cell.angle_gamma   90.00
#
_symmetry.space_group_name_H-M   'P 1'
#
loop_
_entity.id
_entity.type
_entity.pdbx_description
1 polymer ?
#
loop_
_entity_poly.entity_id
_entity_poly.type
_entity_poly.pdbx_seq_one_letter_code
_entity_poly.pdbx_strand_id
1 'polypeptide(L)'
;MLDDAVDDAHPKELETAPGPDGGGDEPPPFGSLADDVSALFEDGKTYLEAEVAFQKTRVAYVGDKAREGLVFGLGALAFLHLALIGLVIGLIFALAPYLTAFGSTAVVVGILLIGTVFFARRASRRFGDLGDAFTDPAERNEQD
;
A
#
# COMPACT_ATOMS: atom_id res chain seq x y z
N MET A 1 39.73 -57.41 -23.08
CA MET A 1 39.22 -56.07 -23.40
C MET A 1 37.94 -56.29 -24.18
N LEU A 2 36.84 -55.66 -23.73
CA LEU A 2 35.41 -55.86 -24.07
C LEU A 2 34.64 -56.66 -23.00
N ASP A 3 34.09 -55.87 -22.05
CA ASP A 3 32.84 -56.12 -21.35
C ASP A 3 31.69 -56.28 -22.36
N ASP A 4 30.66 -57.06 -22.01
CA ASP A 4 29.29 -56.53 -21.97
C ASP A 4 28.33 -57.55 -21.33
N ALA A 5 27.57 -57.02 -20.38
CA ALA A 5 26.44 -57.65 -19.72
C ALA A 5 25.24 -57.76 -20.67
N VAL A 6 24.33 -58.69 -20.39
CA VAL A 6 22.91 -58.82 -20.82
C VAL A 6 22.53 -60.27 -20.48
N ASP A 7 21.40 -60.69 -19.93
CA ASP A 7 20.18 -60.07 -19.38
C ASP A 7 19.29 -61.29 -19.10
N ASP A 8 19.44 -61.93 -17.94
CA ASP A 8 18.62 -63.10 -17.57
C ASP A 8 17.32 -62.64 -16.91
N ALA A 9 16.33 -62.29 -17.71
CA ALA A 9 14.95 -62.13 -17.25
C ALA A 9 13.96 -62.73 -18.26
N HIS A 10 13.61 -63.98 -17.99
CA HIS A 10 12.69 -64.83 -18.74
C HIS A 10 11.26 -64.23 -18.81
N PRO A 11 10.57 -64.28 -19.96
CA PRO A 11 9.24 -63.70 -20.12
C PRO A 11 8.09 -64.73 -19.95
N LYS A 12 6.97 -64.21 -19.39
CA LYS A 12 5.53 -64.48 -19.67
C LYS A 12 4.94 -65.87 -19.37
N GLU A 13 3.90 -65.89 -18.52
CA GLU A 13 2.54 -66.45 -18.73
C GLU A 13 1.71 -66.24 -17.43
N LEU A 14 0.75 -65.32 -17.40
CA LEU A 14 -0.71 -65.54 -17.56
C LEU A 14 -1.32 -66.53 -16.55
N GLU A 15 -1.84 -66.01 -15.44
CA GLU A 15 -2.99 -66.62 -14.78
C GLU A 15 -3.99 -65.53 -14.37
N THR A 16 -5.17 -65.62 -14.95
CA THR A 16 -6.30 -64.70 -14.75
C THR A 16 -7.36 -65.46 -13.96
N ALA A 17 -7.78 -64.85 -12.84
CA ALA A 17 -8.99 -65.07 -12.02
C ALA A 17 -9.01 -66.27 -11.04
N PRO A 18 -9.84 -66.26 -9.97
CA PRO A 18 -10.71 -65.19 -9.45
C PRO A 18 -10.54 -64.89 -7.93
N GLY A 19 -10.70 -63.60 -7.58
CA GLY A 19 -11.26 -63.09 -6.31
C GLY A 19 -10.51 -63.32 -4.99
N PRO A 20 -10.19 -62.22 -4.28
CA PRO A 20 -10.46 -62.12 -2.86
C PRO A 20 -11.66 -61.19 -2.69
N ASP A 21 -12.79 -61.80 -2.40
CA ASP A 21 -13.69 -61.39 -1.33
C ASP A 21 -12.94 -60.75 -0.16
N GLY A 22 -12.67 -59.46 -0.31
CA GLY A 22 -12.16 -58.58 0.72
C GLY A 22 -13.01 -57.33 0.69
N GLY A 23 -14.05 -57.31 1.53
CA GLY A 23 -14.74 -56.08 1.93
C GLY A 23 -13.78 -55.18 2.69
N GLY A 24 -12.83 -54.60 1.96
CA GLY A 24 -12.00 -53.51 2.42
C GLY A 24 -12.82 -52.25 2.27
N ASP A 25 -13.11 -51.61 3.40
CA ASP A 25 -13.60 -50.26 3.53
C ASP A 25 -12.78 -49.32 2.63
N GLU A 26 -13.19 -49.17 1.37
CA GLU A 26 -12.70 -48.11 0.51
C GLU A 26 -13.36 -46.84 1.03
N PRO A 27 -12.63 -45.92 1.69
CA PRO A 27 -13.22 -44.66 2.13
C PRO A 27 -13.78 -43.99 0.87
N PRO A 28 -15.00 -43.44 0.89
CA PRO A 28 -15.61 -42.89 -0.31
C PRO A 28 -14.61 -41.96 -1.02
N PRO A 29 -14.46 -42.03 -2.36
CA PRO A 29 -13.48 -41.22 -3.13
C PRO A 29 -13.71 -39.70 -3.08
N PHE A 30 -14.64 -39.26 -2.25
CA PHE A 30 -15.07 -37.90 -2.12
C PHE A 30 -15.02 -37.58 -0.62
N GLY A 31 -13.86 -37.05 -0.19
CA GLY A 31 -13.84 -36.21 0.99
C GLY A 31 -14.97 -35.19 0.87
N SER A 32 -15.63 -34.90 1.99
CA SER A 32 -16.79 -34.01 2.00
C SER A 32 -16.40 -32.70 1.32
N LEU A 33 -17.27 -32.13 0.48
CA LEU A 33 -17.05 -30.79 -0.10
C LEU A 33 -16.80 -29.74 0.99
N ALA A 34 -17.26 -30.01 2.22
CA ALA A 34 -16.94 -29.21 3.39
C ALA A 34 -15.45 -29.26 3.77
N ASP A 35 -14.79 -30.42 3.62
CA ASP A 35 -13.35 -30.58 3.82
C ASP A 35 -12.57 -29.87 2.71
N ASP A 36 -13.03 -29.93 1.46
CA ASP A 36 -12.42 -29.19 0.34
C ASP A 36 -12.55 -27.67 0.53
N VAL A 37 -13.71 -27.17 0.98
CA VAL A 37 -13.90 -25.75 1.30
C VAL A 37 -13.05 -25.34 2.50
N SER A 38 -12.90 -26.21 3.50
CA SER A 38 -12.01 -25.96 4.64
C SER A 38 -10.54 -25.90 4.21
N ALA A 39 -10.13 -26.79 3.31
CA ALA A 39 -8.77 -26.80 2.75
C ALA A 39 -8.51 -25.55 1.89
N LEU A 40 -9.47 -25.14 1.05
CA LEU A 40 -9.37 -23.89 0.27
C LEU A 40 -9.39 -22.64 1.16
N PHE A 41 -10.08 -22.69 2.30
CA PHE A 41 -10.08 -21.61 3.29
C PHE A 41 -8.74 -21.52 4.02
N GLU A 42 -8.16 -22.66 4.42
CA GLU A 42 -6.82 -22.70 5.01
C GLU A 42 -5.74 -22.25 4.02
N ASP A 43 -5.77 -22.73 2.78
CA ASP A 43 -4.84 -22.30 1.73
C ASP A 43 -5.01 -20.80 1.40
N GLY A 44 -6.25 -20.31 1.35
CA GLY A 44 -6.56 -18.90 1.13
C GLY A 44 -6.06 -18.00 2.27
N LYS A 45 -6.16 -18.47 3.52
CA LYS A 45 -5.62 -17.77 4.70
C LYS A 45 -4.09 -17.69 4.61
N THR A 46 -3.41 -18.79 4.29
CA THR A 46 -1.95 -18.81 4.14
C THR A 46 -1.48 -17.92 3.00
N TYR A 47 -2.22 -17.85 1.89
CA TYR A 47 -1.92 -16.95 0.77
C TYR A 47 -2.07 -15.47 1.14
N LEU A 48 -3.13 -15.11 1.89
CA LEU A 48 -3.31 -13.75 2.38
C LEU A 48 -2.24 -13.34 3.39
N GLU A 49 -1.84 -14.25 4.28
CA GLU A 49 -0.75 -14.01 5.23
C GLU A 49 0.59 -13.76 4.51
N ALA A 50 0.83 -14.44 3.38
CA ALA A 50 2.01 -14.23 2.56
C ALA A 50 2.02 -12.87 1.85
N GLU A 51 0.88 -12.44 1.28
CA GLU A 51 0.78 -11.14 0.60
C GLU A 51 0.87 -9.97 1.59
N VAL A 52 0.27 -10.11 2.78
CA VAL A 52 0.38 -9.13 3.89
C VAL A 52 1.84 -9.03 4.35
N ALA A 53 2.56 -10.13 4.47
CA ALA A 53 3.98 -10.11 4.82
C ALA A 53 4.84 -9.42 3.74
N PHE A 54 4.49 -9.57 2.46
CA PHE A 54 5.17 -8.92 1.35
C PHE A 54 4.91 -7.40 1.33
N GLN A 55 3.66 -6.99 1.52
CA GLN A 55 3.26 -5.57 1.63
C GLN A 55 3.88 -4.92 2.88
N LYS A 56 3.90 -5.63 4.02
CA LYS A 56 4.52 -5.17 5.27
C LYS A 56 6.01 -4.88 5.12
N THR A 57 6.73 -5.70 4.37
CA THR A 57 8.16 -5.51 4.10
C THR A 57 8.41 -4.31 3.19
N ARG A 58 7.57 -4.11 2.17
CA ARG A 58 7.66 -2.97 1.25
C ARG A 58 7.34 -1.64 1.95
N VAL A 59 6.34 -1.63 2.82
CA VAL A 59 5.97 -0.47 3.65
C VAL A 59 7.02 -0.17 4.70
N ALA A 60 7.61 -1.19 5.34
CA ALA A 60 8.69 -1.01 6.32
C ALA A 60 9.96 -0.41 5.68
N TYR A 61 10.36 -0.90 4.50
CA TYR A 61 11.53 -0.38 3.78
C TYR A 61 11.34 1.08 3.32
N VAL A 62 10.15 1.42 2.83
CA VAL A 62 9.79 2.82 2.50
C VAL A 62 9.70 3.67 3.77
N GLY A 63 9.19 3.12 4.87
CA GLY A 63 9.06 3.79 6.17
C GLY A 63 10.40 4.21 6.78
N ASP A 64 11.42 3.34 6.71
CA ASP A 64 12.76 3.65 7.23
C ASP A 64 13.44 4.78 6.45
N LYS A 65 13.28 4.80 5.11
CA LYS A 65 13.78 5.90 4.28
C LYS A 65 12.94 7.18 4.43
N ALA A 66 11.64 7.04 4.67
CA ALA A 66 10.78 8.16 5.00
C ALA A 66 11.20 8.82 6.31
N ARG A 67 11.72 8.07 7.30
CA ARG A 67 12.18 8.63 8.57
C ARG A 67 13.35 9.61 8.41
N GLU A 68 14.38 9.24 7.63
CA GLU A 68 15.50 10.14 7.33
C GLU A 68 15.00 11.36 6.53
N GLY A 69 14.16 11.13 5.51
CA GLY A 69 13.55 12.20 4.72
C GLY A 69 12.67 13.14 5.54
N LEU A 70 11.98 12.64 6.56
CA LEU A 70 11.15 13.43 7.47
C LEU A 70 12.00 14.37 8.32
N VAL A 71 13.12 13.92 8.88
CA VAL A 71 13.99 14.79 9.69
C VAL A 71 14.53 15.94 8.84
N PHE A 72 15.06 15.64 7.64
CA PHE A 72 15.53 16.68 6.73
C PHE A 72 14.38 17.56 6.22
N GLY A 73 13.21 16.99 5.95
CA GLY A 73 12.03 17.73 5.51
C GLY A 73 11.52 18.70 6.58
N LEU A 74 11.40 18.25 7.83
CA LEU A 74 11.04 19.10 8.97
C LEU A 74 12.10 20.17 9.22
N GLY A 75 13.39 19.82 9.13
CA GLY A 75 14.49 20.76 9.24
C GLY A 75 14.41 21.85 8.16
N ALA A 76 14.23 21.46 6.90
CA ALA A 76 14.07 22.39 5.79
C ALA A 76 12.84 23.27 5.95
N LEU A 77 11.70 22.72 6.41
CA LEU A 77 10.48 23.49 6.67
C LEU A 77 10.67 24.50 7.81
N ALA A 78 11.39 24.11 8.88
CA ALA A 78 11.77 25.02 9.95
C ALA A 78 12.63 26.16 9.41
N PHE A 79 13.72 25.87 8.71
CA PHE A 79 14.58 26.89 8.11
C PHE A 79 13.83 27.80 7.12
N LEU A 80 12.95 27.23 6.29
CA LEU A 80 12.08 27.98 5.39
C LEU A 80 11.16 28.93 6.17
N HIS A 81 10.60 28.48 7.29
CA HIS A 81 9.79 29.32 8.17
C HIS A 81 10.60 30.48 8.76
N LEU A 82 11.80 30.19 9.29
CA LEU A 82 12.69 31.22 9.84
C LEU A 82 13.07 32.24 8.75
N ALA A 83 13.39 31.75 7.55
CA ALA A 83 13.71 32.60 6.40
C ALA A 83 12.51 33.47 5.99
N LEU A 84 11.28 32.93 6.02
CA LEU A 84 10.06 33.68 5.70
C LEU A 84 9.82 34.82 6.72
N ILE A 85 10.04 34.57 8.01
CA ILE A 85 9.96 35.61 9.04
C ILE A 85 11.00 36.71 8.76
N GLY A 86 12.25 36.33 8.52
CA GLY A 86 13.32 37.27 8.17
C GLY A 86 13.01 38.06 6.90
N LEU A 87 12.44 37.42 5.89
CA LEU A 87 12.00 38.05 4.65
C LEU A 87 10.90 39.08 4.90
N VAL A 88 9.89 38.75 5.71
CA VAL A 88 8.81 39.68 6.07
C VAL A 88 9.38 40.90 6.80
N ILE A 89 10.24 40.68 7.80
CA ILE A 89 10.89 41.76 8.54
C ILE A 89 11.72 42.63 7.59
N GLY A 90 12.57 42.01 6.78
CA GLY A 90 13.42 42.72 5.81
C GLY A 90 12.60 43.53 4.78
N LEU A 91 11.49 42.98 4.29
CA LEU A 91 10.60 43.66 3.36
C LEU A 91 9.92 44.87 4.01
N ILE A 92 9.49 44.75 5.28
CA ILE A 92 8.92 45.86 6.02
C ILE A 92 9.95 47.00 6.17
N PHE A 93 11.18 46.69 6.56
CA PHE A 93 12.23 47.71 6.67
C PHE A 93 12.62 48.31 5.32
N ALA A 94 12.61 47.52 4.24
CA ALA A 94 12.92 47.99 2.89
C ALA A 94 11.83 48.92 2.32
N LEU A 95 10.55 48.69 2.65
CA LEU A 95 9.42 49.50 2.18
C LEU A 95 9.09 50.68 3.10
N ALA A 96 9.46 50.61 4.39
CA ALA A 96 9.25 51.69 5.36
C ALA A 96 9.64 53.09 4.86
N PRO A 97 10.81 53.32 4.20
CA PRO A 97 11.16 54.66 3.71
C PRO A 97 10.23 55.19 2.59
N TYR A 98 9.49 54.31 1.90
CA TYR A 98 8.59 54.70 0.81
C TYR A 98 7.12 54.81 1.26
N LEU A 99 6.68 53.96 2.20
CA LEU A 99 5.26 53.76 2.52
C LEU A 99 4.89 54.06 3.98
N THR A 100 5.84 54.49 4.81
CA THR A 100 5.73 54.56 6.28
C THR A 100 5.57 53.17 6.94
N ALA A 101 5.79 53.08 8.25
CA ALA A 101 5.77 51.79 8.96
C ALA A 101 4.43 51.04 8.82
N PHE A 102 3.31 51.76 8.98
CA PHE A 102 1.97 51.17 8.88
C PHE A 102 1.63 50.78 7.44
N GLY A 103 1.93 51.65 6.46
CA GLY A 103 1.67 51.35 5.05
C GLY A 103 2.47 50.15 4.56
N SER A 104 3.73 50.04 4.97
CA SER A 104 4.56 48.87 4.65
C SER A 104 3.97 47.58 5.22
N THR A 105 3.57 47.59 6.50
CA THR A 105 2.98 46.41 7.13
C THR A 105 1.68 45.99 6.44
N ALA A 106 0.81 46.96 6.11
CA ALA A 106 -0.45 46.69 5.42
C ALA A 106 -0.24 46.06 4.03
N VAL A 107 0.73 46.56 3.26
CA VAL A 107 1.06 46.01 1.93
C VAL A 107 1.60 44.59 2.04
N VAL A 108 2.57 44.35 2.92
CA VAL A 108 3.19 43.03 3.09
C VAL A 108 2.15 42.00 3.54
N VAL A 109 1.36 42.32 4.56
CA VAL A 109 0.28 41.44 5.04
C VAL A 109 -0.76 41.20 3.94
N GLY A 110 -1.14 42.24 3.19
CA GLY A 110 -2.06 42.11 2.07
C GLY A 110 -1.58 41.11 1.01
N ILE A 111 -0.32 41.19 0.60
CA ILE A 111 0.29 40.25 -0.35
C ILE A 111 0.30 38.82 0.22
N LEU A 112 0.69 38.65 1.48
CA LEU A 112 0.72 37.33 2.13
C LEU A 112 -0.68 36.71 2.18
N LEU A 113 -1.72 37.47 2.55
CA LEU A 113 -3.09 36.99 2.59
C LEU A 113 -3.61 36.58 1.21
N ILE A 114 -3.32 37.36 0.17
CA ILE A 114 -3.65 36.98 -1.22
C ILE A 114 -2.96 35.67 -1.59
N GLY A 115 -1.68 35.53 -1.23
CA GLY A 115 -0.92 34.29 -1.39
C GLY A 115 -1.58 33.11 -0.67
N THR A 116 -1.93 33.28 0.61
CA THR A 116 -2.63 32.25 1.42
C THR A 116 -3.91 31.80 0.74
N VAL A 117 -4.76 32.74 0.29
CA VAL A 117 -6.01 32.42 -0.38
C VAL A 117 -5.77 31.67 -1.70
N PHE A 118 -4.77 32.06 -2.47
CA PHE A 118 -4.40 31.38 -3.72
C PHE A 118 -3.93 29.94 -3.47
N PHE A 119 -3.01 29.74 -2.52
CA PHE A 119 -2.51 28.42 -2.16
C PHE A 119 -3.59 27.54 -1.53
N ALA A 120 -4.41 28.09 -0.63
CA ALA A 120 -5.53 27.39 -0.03
C ALA A 120 -6.48 26.87 -1.10
N ARG A 121 -6.89 27.71 -2.05
CA ARG A 121 -7.75 27.29 -3.17
C ARG A 121 -7.12 26.18 -4.02
N ARG A 122 -5.82 26.25 -4.29
CA ARG A 122 -5.14 25.21 -5.08
C ARG A 122 -5.00 23.90 -4.32
N ALA A 123 -4.74 23.96 -3.01
CA ALA A 123 -4.69 22.81 -2.13
C ALA A 123 -6.07 22.14 -1.98
N SER A 124 -7.12 22.93 -1.73
CA SER A 124 -8.50 22.41 -1.61
C SER A 124 -8.97 21.71 -2.88
N ARG A 125 -8.59 22.20 -4.07
CA ARG A 125 -8.89 21.48 -5.32
C ARG A 125 -8.22 20.11 -5.39
N ARG A 126 -7.00 19.99 -4.87
CA ARG A 126 -6.25 18.72 -4.87
C ARG A 126 -6.75 17.76 -3.80
N PHE A 127 -7.18 18.25 -2.65
CA PHE A 127 -7.70 17.41 -1.57
C PHE A 127 -9.19 17.07 -1.73
N GLY A 128 -9.97 17.91 -2.42
CA GLY A 128 -11.36 17.60 -2.78
C GLY A 128 -11.46 16.32 -3.60
N ASP A 129 -10.57 16.15 -4.58
CA ASP A 129 -10.50 14.94 -5.40
C ASP A 129 -10.26 13.65 -4.56
N LEU A 130 -9.54 13.75 -3.43
CA LEU A 130 -9.35 12.62 -2.52
C LEU A 130 -10.56 12.39 -1.61
N GLY A 131 -11.26 13.45 -1.18
CA GLY A 131 -12.43 13.36 -0.31
C GLY A 131 -13.66 12.77 -1.00
N ASP A 132 -13.85 13.12 -2.28
CA ASP A 132 -14.92 12.56 -3.12
C ASP A 132 -14.75 11.05 -3.32
N ALA A 133 -13.50 10.55 -3.36
CA ALA A 133 -13.23 9.11 -3.47
C ALA A 133 -13.62 8.30 -2.21
N PHE A 134 -13.80 8.95 -1.06
CA PHE A 134 -14.26 8.32 0.18
C PHE A 134 -15.76 8.55 0.45
N THR A 135 -16.44 9.36 -0.37
CA THR A 135 -17.85 9.77 -0.19
C THR A 135 -18.70 9.38 -1.42
N ASP A 136 -18.96 8.09 -1.64
CA ASP A 136 -20.22 7.51 -2.22
C ASP A 136 -20.12 5.97 -2.17
N PRO A 137 -21.01 5.21 -1.46
CA PRO A 137 -22.41 4.98 -1.84
C PRO A 137 -23.44 4.89 -0.68
N ALA A 138 -23.08 5.29 0.56
CA ALA A 138 -23.90 4.98 1.74
C ALA A 138 -25.14 5.87 1.91
N GLU A 139 -25.15 7.09 1.36
CA GLU A 139 -26.25 8.05 1.56
C GLU A 139 -27.37 7.95 0.51
N ARG A 140 -27.19 7.17 -0.57
CA ARG A 140 -28.16 7.06 -1.67
C ARG A 140 -29.32 6.09 -1.38
N ASN A 141 -29.21 5.25 -0.34
CA ASN A 141 -30.19 4.19 -0.05
C ASN A 141 -31.15 4.50 1.12
N GLU A 142 -31.07 5.69 1.73
CA GLU A 142 -31.96 6.07 2.85
C GLU A 142 -33.06 7.07 2.45
N GLN A 143 -33.21 7.38 1.16
CA GLN A 143 -34.22 8.34 0.65
C GLN A 143 -35.30 7.71 -0.26
N ASP A 144 -35.32 6.38 -0.42
CA ASP A 144 -36.40 5.64 -1.09
C ASP A 144 -37.34 4.95 -0.10
#